data_AF-W0G9C4-F1
#
_entry.id   AF-W0G9C4-F1
#
_cell.length_a   1.000
_cell.length_b   1.000
_cell.length_c   1.000
_cell.angle_alpha   90.00
_cell.angle_beta   90.00
_cell.angle_gamma   90.00
#
_symmetry.space_group_name_H-M   'P 1'
#
loop_
_entity.id
_entity.type
_entity.pdbx_description
1 polymer ?
#
loop_
_entity_poly.entity_id
_entity_poly.type
_entity_poly.pdbx_seq_one_letter_code
_entity_poly.pdbx_strand_id
1 'polypeptide(L)'
;SAIPYAGTMIVQWIWGGFAVDNATLTRFFTLHFLLPFVIAALVMIHLLALHQTGSNNPLGLNSNMDKIPFHPYFSTKDLVGFLIMVMILVMLTLFNPYMLGDPDNFTPANPLVTPV
;
A
#
# COMPACT_ATOMS: atom_id res chain seq x y z
N SER A 1 10.37 19.10 -8.56
CA SER A 1 11.29 20.20 -8.89
C SER A 1 11.33 21.31 -7.84
N ALA A 2 10.39 21.38 -6.88
CA ALA A 2 10.25 22.51 -5.96
C ALA A 2 11.34 22.64 -4.86
N ILE A 3 12.23 21.66 -4.69
CA ILE A 3 13.34 21.74 -3.73
C ILE A 3 14.33 22.80 -4.25
N PRO A 4 14.59 23.90 -3.51
CA PRO A 4 15.53 24.93 -3.95
C PRO A 4 16.90 24.34 -4.28
N TYR A 5 17.52 24.83 -5.35
CA TYR A 5 18.85 24.44 -5.85
C TYR A 5 18.99 23.00 -6.38
N ALA A 6 18.34 22.00 -5.78
CA ALA A 6 18.51 20.58 -6.13
C ALA A 6 17.34 19.97 -6.90
N GLY A 7 16.17 20.63 -6.91
CA GLY A 7 14.93 20.01 -7.33
C GLY A 7 14.89 19.53 -8.78
N THR A 8 15.46 20.29 -9.72
CA THR A 8 15.52 19.88 -11.14
C THR A 8 16.44 18.68 -11.33
N MET A 9 17.60 18.70 -10.67
CA MET A 9 18.57 17.60 -10.72
C MET A 9 17.97 16.30 -10.17
N ILE A 10 17.29 16.36 -9.03
CA ILE A 10 16.64 15.19 -8.42
C ILE A 10 15.56 14.61 -9.36
N VAL A 11 14.73 15.45 -9.97
CA VAL A 11 13.67 15.00 -10.90
C VAL A 11 14.28 14.27 -12.10
N GLN A 12 15.27 14.87 -12.76
CA GLN A 12 15.93 14.25 -13.93
C GLN A 12 16.70 12.98 -13.54
N TRP A 13 17.27 12.94 -12.34
CA TRP A 13 17.88 11.74 -11.79
C TRP A 13 16.86 10.62 -11.60
N ILE A 14 15.68 10.92 -11.02
CA ILE A 14 14.58 9.95 -10.87
C ILE A 14 14.05 9.48 -12.22
N TRP A 15 13.91 10.36 -13.22
CA TRP A 15 13.46 9.96 -14.55
C TRP A 15 14.52 9.17 -15.31
N GLY A 16 15.80 9.47 -15.11
CA GLY A 16 16.89 8.93 -15.92
C GLY A 16 17.03 9.61 -17.27
N GLY A 17 16.58 10.86 -17.37
CA GLY A 17 16.48 11.62 -18.60
C GLY A 17 15.77 12.95 -18.37
N PHE A 18 15.43 13.64 -19.46
CA PHE A 18 14.77 14.95 -19.40
C PHE A 18 13.25 14.88 -19.25
N ALA A 19 12.67 13.70 -19.48
CA ALA A 19 11.24 13.41 -19.36
C ALA A 19 11.04 11.97 -18.86
N VAL A 20 9.79 11.63 -18.53
CA VAL A 20 9.40 10.25 -18.25
C VAL A 20 9.46 9.43 -19.53
N ASP A 21 10.26 8.37 -19.53
CA ASP A 21 10.48 7.51 -20.69
C ASP A 21 10.83 6.07 -20.25
N ASN A 22 11.31 5.22 -21.15
CA ASN A 22 11.61 3.80 -20.92
C ASN A 22 12.56 3.56 -19.72
N ALA A 23 13.54 4.45 -19.53
CA ALA A 23 14.44 4.39 -18.38
C ALA A 23 13.67 4.56 -17.05
N THR A 24 12.63 5.38 -17.03
CA THR A 24 11.74 5.60 -15.88
C THR A 24 10.80 4.41 -15.66
N LEU A 25 10.23 3.84 -16.73
CA LEU A 25 9.31 2.70 -16.61
C LEU A 25 10.03 1.47 -16.04
N THR A 26 11.22 1.16 -16.56
CA THR A 26 12.01 -0.01 -16.12
C THR A 26 12.37 0.10 -14.64
N ARG A 27 12.88 1.25 -14.18
CA ARG A 27 13.22 1.45 -12.77
C ARG A 27 11.98 1.45 -11.86
N PHE A 28 10.86 2.01 -12.31
CA PHE A 28 9.63 2.03 -11.51
C PHE A 28 9.10 0.61 -11.34
N PHE A 29 9.19 -0.24 -12.36
CA PHE A 29 8.88 -1.66 -12.21
C PHE A 29 9.82 -2.35 -11.19
N THR A 30 11.14 -2.15 -11.29
CA THR A 30 12.10 -2.74 -10.34
C THR A 30 11.84 -2.27 -8.89
N LEU A 31 11.57 -0.98 -8.70
CA LEU A 31 11.24 -0.43 -7.38
C LEU A 31 9.89 -0.93 -6.87
N HIS A 32 8.87 -0.96 -7.73
CA HIS A 32 7.55 -1.51 -7.38
C HIS A 32 7.63 -2.99 -6.99
N PHE A 33 8.51 -3.76 -7.61
CA PHE A 33 8.76 -5.15 -7.21
C PHE A 33 9.46 -5.24 -5.84
N LEU A 34 10.44 -4.38 -5.58
CA LEU A 34 11.22 -4.41 -4.33
C LEU A 34 10.43 -3.92 -3.11
N LEU A 35 9.67 -2.82 -3.27
CA LEU A 35 9.03 -2.12 -2.15
C LEU A 35 8.07 -2.99 -1.32
N PRO A 36 7.24 -3.88 -1.89
CA PRO A 36 6.40 -4.80 -1.12
C PRO A 36 7.19 -5.65 -0.11
N PHE A 37 8.40 -6.09 -0.45
CA PHE A 37 9.25 -6.86 0.46
C PHE A 37 9.83 -5.99 1.58
N VAL A 38 10.20 -4.75 1.26
CA VAL A 38 10.61 -3.76 2.27
C VAL A 38 9.45 -3.49 3.23
N ILE A 39 8.24 -3.31 2.72
CA ILE A 39 7.03 -3.12 3.54
C ILE A 39 6.79 -4.35 4.42
N ALA A 40 6.92 -5.57 3.89
CA ALA A 40 6.78 -6.79 4.69
C ALA A 40 7.79 -6.83 5.86
N ALA A 41 9.05 -6.44 5.63
CA ALA A 41 10.04 -6.34 6.69
C ALA A 41 9.66 -5.27 7.74
N LEU A 42 9.17 -4.11 7.30
CA LEU A 42 8.68 -3.06 8.20
C LEU A 42 7.45 -3.51 9.00
N VAL A 43 6.54 -4.31 8.43
CA VAL A 43 5.41 -4.92 9.15
C VAL A 43 5.90 -5.84 10.25
N MET A 44 6.94 -6.64 10.03
CA MET A 44 7.53 -7.48 11.08
C MET A 44 8.14 -6.66 12.22
N ILE A 45 8.84 -5.57 11.90
CA ILE A 45 9.37 -4.63 12.91
C ILE A 45 8.22 -3.97 13.69
N HIS A 46 7.18 -3.55 12.99
CA HIS A 46 5.98 -2.97 13.60
C HIS A 46 5.31 -3.95 14.57
N LEU A 47 5.11 -5.21 14.16
CA LEU A 47 4.52 -6.25 15.02
C LEU A 47 5.44 -6.62 16.19
N LEU A 48 6.77 -6.63 15.99
CA LEU A 48 7.72 -6.82 17.09
C LEU A 48 7.57 -5.72 18.14
N ALA A 49 7.48 -4.45 17.72
CA ALA A 49 7.28 -3.32 18.61
C ALA A 49 5.94 -3.42 19.34
N LEU A 50 4.87 -3.78 18.63
CA LEU A 50 3.56 -4.02 19.23
C LEU A 50 3.61 -5.14 20.29
N HIS A 51 4.34 -6.22 20.04
CA HIS A 51 4.46 -7.33 20.99
C HIS A 51 5.24 -6.97 22.27
N GLN A 52 6.05 -5.89 22.27
CA GLN A 52 6.72 -5.44 23.51
C GLN A 52 5.72 -4.85 24.52
N THR A 53 4.68 -4.17 24.04
CA THR A 53 3.68 -3.50 24.91
C THR A 53 2.34 -4.23 24.97
N GLY A 54 2.04 -5.03 23.95
CA GLY A 54 0.69 -5.54 23.67
C GLY A 54 -0.24 -4.48 23.07
N SER A 55 -1.42 -4.92 22.66
CA SER A 55 -2.47 -4.06 22.10
C SER A 55 -3.12 -3.18 23.16
N ASN A 56 -3.51 -1.97 22.77
CA ASN A 56 -4.39 -1.13 23.57
C ASN A 56 -5.85 -1.63 23.48
N ASN A 57 -6.73 -1.09 24.31
CA ASN A 57 -8.17 -1.37 24.31
C ASN A 57 -8.99 -0.06 24.24
N PRO A 58 -10.29 -0.12 23.92
CA PRO A 58 -11.12 1.08 23.70
C PRO A 58 -11.19 2.05 24.89
N LEU A 59 -10.97 1.57 26.11
CA LEU A 59 -10.98 2.42 27.31
C LEU A 59 -9.63 3.12 27.54
N GLY A 60 -8.57 2.71 26.83
CA GLY A 60 -7.21 3.24 27.01
C GLY A 60 -6.58 2.92 28.37
N LEU A 61 -7.21 2.06 29.17
CA LEU A 61 -6.71 1.64 30.48
C LEU A 61 -5.82 0.40 30.37
N ASN A 62 -5.08 0.06 31.43
CA ASN A 62 -4.25 -1.15 31.43
C ASN A 62 -5.13 -2.42 31.41
N SER A 63 -4.96 -3.27 30.39
CA SER A 63 -5.74 -4.51 30.19
C SER A 63 -5.13 -5.75 30.86
N ASN A 64 -4.00 -5.64 31.56
CA ASN A 64 -3.30 -6.81 32.15
C ASN A 64 -4.16 -7.63 33.13
N MET A 65 -5.17 -7.00 33.74
CA MET A 65 -6.07 -7.67 34.70
C MET A 65 -7.06 -8.63 34.01
N ASP A 66 -7.29 -8.49 32.71
CA ASP A 66 -8.29 -9.27 31.96
C ASP A 66 -7.80 -9.54 30.52
N LYS A 67 -6.78 -10.39 30.41
CA LYS A 67 -6.28 -10.86 29.11
C LYS A 67 -6.91 -12.21 28.78
N ILE A 68 -7.37 -12.32 27.53
CA ILE A 68 -7.78 -13.57 26.91
C ILE A 68 -6.73 -14.01 25.89
N PRO A 69 -6.55 -15.32 25.64
CA PRO A 69 -5.62 -15.80 24.63
C PRO A 69 -6.07 -15.36 23.22
N PHE A 70 -5.10 -15.21 22.30
CA PHE A 70 -5.41 -14.82 20.92
C PHE A 70 -6.29 -15.86 20.20
N HIS A 71 -5.94 -17.14 20.35
CA HIS A 71 -6.73 -18.26 19.86
C HIS A 71 -7.57 -18.85 21.02
N PRO A 72 -8.87 -19.14 20.83
CA PRO A 72 -9.64 -19.06 19.57
C PRO A 72 -10.30 -17.70 19.28
N TYR A 73 -10.31 -16.79 20.26
CA TYR A 73 -11.15 -15.59 20.26
C TYR A 73 -10.89 -14.65 19.08
N PHE A 74 -9.68 -14.11 18.99
CA PHE A 74 -9.31 -13.17 17.94
C PHE A 74 -9.10 -13.88 16.60
N SER A 75 -8.58 -15.12 16.59
CA SER A 75 -8.44 -15.89 15.34
C SER A 75 -9.79 -16.08 14.62
N THR A 76 -10.85 -16.39 15.37
CA THR A 76 -12.20 -16.57 14.80
C THR A 76 -12.80 -15.23 14.36
N LYS A 77 -12.62 -14.17 15.16
CA LYS A 77 -13.06 -12.82 14.83
C LYS A 77 -12.40 -12.30 13.54
N ASP A 78 -11.09 -12.50 13.42
CA ASP A 78 -10.31 -12.08 12.26
C ASP A 78 -10.70 -12.86 11.01
N LEU A 79 -11.00 -14.17 11.14
CA LEU A 79 -11.50 -14.98 10.02
C LEU A 79 -12.82 -14.44 9.47
N VAL A 80 -13.77 -14.04 10.33
CA VAL A 80 -15.03 -13.41 9.89
C VAL A 80 -14.74 -12.11 9.13
N GLY A 81 -13.85 -11.25 9.66
CA GLY A 81 -13.44 -10.03 8.98
C GLY A 81 -12.78 -10.29 7.62
N PHE A 82 -11.91 -11.29 7.54
CA PHE A 82 -11.28 -11.71 6.29
C PHE A 82 -12.30 -12.19 5.24
N LEU A 83 -13.29 -13.00 5.65
CA LEU A 83 -14.35 -13.47 4.75
C LEU A 83 -15.17 -12.30 4.19
N ILE A 84 -15.51 -11.30 5.02
CA ILE A 84 -16.23 -10.10 4.57
C ILE A 84 -15.37 -9.30 3.58
N MET A 85 -14.09 -9.11 3.85
CA MET A 85 -13.16 -8.41 2.95
C MET A 85 -13.07 -9.12 1.60
N VAL A 86 -12.87 -10.44 1.60
CA VAL A 86 -12.79 -11.24 0.36
C VAL A 86 -14.10 -11.19 -0.40
N MET A 87 -15.25 -11.27 0.28
CA MET A 87 -16.55 -11.13 -0.37
C MET A 87 -16.67 -9.80 -1.11
N ILE A 88 -16.31 -8.68 -0.47
CA ILE A 88 -16.36 -7.35 -1.10
C ILE A 88 -15.40 -7.29 -2.29
N LEU A 89 -14.19 -7.82 -2.17
CA LEU A 89 -13.21 -7.85 -3.26
C LEU A 89 -13.72 -8.69 -4.45
N VAL A 90 -14.30 -9.86 -4.19
CA VAL A 90 -14.89 -10.72 -5.23
C VAL A 90 -16.06 -10.00 -5.92
N MET A 91 -16.94 -9.35 -5.17
CA MET A 91 -18.05 -8.58 -5.73
C MET A 91 -17.56 -7.45 -6.62
N LEU A 92 -16.54 -6.70 -6.19
CA LEU A 92 -15.94 -5.64 -6.99
C LEU A 92 -15.34 -6.20 -8.29
N THR A 93 -14.51 -7.23 -8.18
CA THR A 93 -13.78 -7.80 -9.32
C THR A 93 -14.67 -8.51 -10.34
N LEU A 94 -15.75 -9.17 -9.90
CA LEU A 94 -16.61 -9.94 -10.80
C LEU A 94 -17.78 -9.13 -11.37
N PHE A 95 -18.34 -8.18 -10.62
CA PHE A 95 -19.50 -7.41 -11.09
C PHE A 95 -19.14 -6.05 -11.67
N ASN A 96 -18.18 -5.33 -11.10
CA ASN A 96 -17.79 -4.00 -11.60
C ASN A 96 -16.27 -3.77 -11.46
N PRO A 97 -15.43 -4.52 -12.21
CA PRO A 97 -13.97 -4.49 -12.04
C PRO A 97 -13.34 -3.11 -12.25
N TYR A 98 -14.00 -2.24 -13.02
CA TYR A 98 -13.50 -0.90 -13.34
C TYR A 98 -14.14 0.22 -12.51
N MET A 99 -14.99 -0.11 -11.52
CA MET A 99 -15.68 0.90 -10.70
C MET A 99 -14.73 1.88 -10.01
N LEU A 100 -13.55 1.40 -9.61
CA LEU A 100 -12.53 2.20 -8.91
C LEU A 100 -11.37 2.62 -9.83
N GLY A 101 -11.47 2.37 -11.15
CA GLY A 101 -10.45 2.70 -12.13
C GLY A 101 -10.80 3.94 -12.93
N ASP A 102 -9.80 4.51 -13.60
CA ASP A 102 -9.97 5.64 -14.51
C ASP A 102 -10.04 5.14 -15.97
N PRO A 103 -11.11 5.46 -16.75
CA PRO A 103 -11.23 5.09 -18.15
C PRO A 103 -10.05 5.53 -19.03
N ASP A 104 -9.38 6.65 -18.71
CA ASP A 104 -8.28 7.16 -19.53
C ASP A 104 -7.08 6.21 -19.54
N ASN A 105 -6.92 5.38 -18.50
CA ASN A 105 -5.84 4.42 -18.39
C ASN A 105 -6.00 3.20 -19.32
N PHE A 106 -7.08 3.13 -20.10
CA PHE A 106 -7.22 2.21 -21.24
C PHE A 106 -6.65 2.78 -22.54
N THR A 107 -6.35 4.08 -22.59
CA THR A 107 -5.68 4.69 -23.73
C THR A 107 -4.15 4.66 -23.52
N PRO A 108 -3.36 4.25 -24.53
CA PRO A 108 -1.91 4.27 -24.41
C PRO A 108 -1.39 5.69 -24.12
N ALA A 109 -0.35 5.78 -23.30
CA ALA A 109 0.25 7.06 -22.94
C ALA A 109 0.73 7.83 -24.18
N ASN A 110 0.34 9.10 -24.29
CA ASN A 110 0.80 10.03 -25.32
C ASN A 110 1.46 11.24 -24.65
N PRO A 111 2.78 11.43 -24.76
CA PRO A 111 3.48 12.54 -24.09
C PRO A 111 3.11 13.92 -24.63
N LEU A 112 2.41 14.01 -25.76
CA LEU A 112 1.98 15.26 -26.38
C LEU A 112 0.55 15.68 -25.98
N VAL A 113 -0.19 14.83 -25.27
CA VAL A 113 -1.59 15.08 -24.92
C VAL A 113 -1.79 14.81 -23.43
N THR A 114 -2.29 15.81 -22.72
CA THR A 114 -2.84 15.63 -21.38
C THR A 114 -4.33 15.34 -21.49
N PRO A 115 -4.84 14.29 -20.83
CA PRO A 115 -6.29 14.10 -20.71
C PRO A 115 -6.97 15.31 -20.05
N VAL A 116 -8.28 15.48 -20.29
CA VAL A 116 -9.09 16.62 -19.81
C VAL A 116 -9.92 16.22 -18.61
#